data_AF-A0A3M1ZYW5-F1
#
_entry.id   AF-A0A3M1ZYW5-F1
#
_cell.length_a   1.000
_cell.length_b   1.000
_cell.length_c   1.000
_cell.angle_alpha   90.00
_cell.angle_beta   90.00
_cell.angle_gamma   90.00
#
_symmetry.space_group_name_H-M   'P 1'
#
loop_
_entity.id
_entity.type
_entity.pdbx_description
1 polymer ?
#
loop_
_entity_poly.entity_id
_entity_poly.type
_entity_poly.pdbx_seq_one_letter_code
_entity_poly.pdbx_strand_id
1 'polypeptide(L)'
;MDEPSSRVPRDRAADDPEERRFSELLRGLARGELDEAAQAELALYAEADPERRAAVENARRARDLGGTWLRRVDDDAQVEALQRRPLVRIERRIGVGLFVGGLGMSFLLPAMGAGMLAAGAVTLLWSYVRLAWVERNRDPYRRIDR
;
A
#
# COMPACT_ATOMS: atom_id res chain seq x y z
N MET A 1 -6.79 62.21 -28.87
CA MET A 1 -6.72 61.63 -27.51
C MET A 1 -7.26 60.23 -27.67
N ASP A 2 -6.37 59.29 -27.97
CA ASP A 2 -6.71 57.92 -28.36
C ASP A 2 -6.43 57.01 -27.16
N GLU A 3 -7.48 56.39 -26.61
CA GLU A 3 -7.34 55.31 -25.64
C GLU A 3 -6.88 54.04 -26.37
N PRO A 4 -5.73 53.43 -25.99
CA PRO A 4 -5.36 52.13 -26.51
C PRO A 4 -6.25 51.04 -25.90
N SER A 5 -7.08 50.46 -26.75
CA SER A 5 -7.85 49.23 -26.54
C SER A 5 -6.96 48.08 -26.03
N SER A 6 -6.93 47.88 -24.70
CA SER A 6 -6.34 46.70 -24.06
C SER A 6 -7.43 45.71 -23.63
N ARG A 7 -8.18 45.16 -24.59
CA ARG A 7 -8.95 43.92 -24.36
C ARG A 7 -8.13 42.75 -24.87
N VAL A 8 -7.26 42.25 -24.01
CA VAL A 8 -6.64 40.92 -24.18
C VAL A 8 -7.76 39.89 -24.01
N PRO A 9 -8.06 39.03 -25.01
CA PRO A 9 -9.09 38.00 -24.86
C PRO A 9 -8.58 36.93 -23.89
N ARG A 10 -9.29 36.73 -22.77
CA ARG A 10 -8.96 35.71 -21.75
C ARG A 10 -9.40 34.28 -22.10
N ASP A 11 -9.93 34.05 -23.30
CA ASP A 11 -10.58 32.77 -23.64
C ASP A 11 -9.77 31.84 -24.57
N ARG A 12 -8.58 32.23 -25.06
CA ARG A 12 -7.87 31.38 -26.05
C ARG A 12 -7.10 30.18 -25.50
N ALA A 13 -6.80 30.14 -24.21
CA ALA A 13 -5.99 29.05 -23.63
C ALA A 13 -6.75 27.72 -23.53
N ALA A 14 -8.09 27.74 -23.51
CA ALA A 14 -8.92 26.54 -23.42
C ALA A 14 -9.18 25.86 -24.78
N ASP A 15 -8.92 26.56 -25.89
CA ASP A 15 -9.25 26.09 -27.24
C ASP A 15 -8.04 25.61 -28.05
N ASP A 16 -6.83 25.60 -27.48
CA ASP A 16 -5.63 25.12 -28.18
C ASP A 16 -5.71 23.59 -28.37
N PRO A 17 -5.77 23.08 -29.62
CA PRO A 17 -5.82 21.64 -29.87
C PRO A 17 -4.62 20.90 -29.28
N GLU A 18 -3.45 21.54 -29.20
CA GLU A 18 -2.24 20.94 -28.62
C GLU A 18 -2.37 20.76 -27.11
N GLU A 19 -2.96 21.74 -26.41
CA GLU A 19 -3.15 21.67 -24.96
C GLU A 19 -4.18 20.59 -24.60
N ARG A 20 -5.24 20.45 -25.41
CA ARG A 20 -6.19 19.34 -25.25
C ARG A 20 -5.51 18.00 -25.44
N ARG A 21 -4.70 17.85 -26.50
CA ARG A 21 -3.96 16.61 -26.79
C ARG A 21 -3.02 16.25 -25.64
N PHE A 22 -2.25 17.21 -25.15
CA PHE A 22 -1.39 17.03 -23.99
C PHE A 22 -2.17 16.58 -22.74
N SER A 23 -3.33 17.19 -22.47
CA SER A 23 -4.19 16.82 -21.35
C SER A 23 -4.78 15.41 -21.47
N GLU A 24 -5.06 14.95 -22.69
CA GLU A 24 -5.54 13.58 -22.97
C GLU A 24 -4.42 12.57 -22.73
N LEU A 25 -3.21 12.86 -23.20
CA LEU A 25 -2.03 12.03 -22.97
C LEU A 25 -1.71 11.92 -21.47
N LEU A 26 -1.79 13.02 -20.72
CA LEU A 26 -1.62 12.99 -19.25
C LEU A 26 -2.68 12.14 -18.55
N ARG A 27 -3.94 12.21 -18.99
CA ARG A 27 -5.03 11.36 -18.47
C ARG A 27 -4.84 9.88 -18.82
N GLY A 28 -4.32 9.59 -20.01
CA GLY A 28 -3.92 8.23 -20.41
C GLY A 28 -2.76 7.71 -19.57
N LEU A 29 -1.77 8.57 -19.28
CA LEU A 29 -0.61 8.23 -18.46
C LEU A 29 -1.04 7.85 -17.04
N ALA A 30 -1.91 8.65 -16.42
CA ALA A 30 -2.41 8.41 -15.06
C ALA A 30 -3.17 7.07 -14.94
N ARG A 31 -3.85 6.65 -16.01
CA ARG A 31 -4.58 5.36 -16.07
C ARG A 31 -3.72 4.19 -16.53
N GLY A 32 -2.53 4.46 -17.06
CA GLY A 32 -1.65 3.44 -17.62
C GLY A 32 -2.09 2.85 -18.95
N GLU A 33 -2.88 3.60 -19.70
CA GLU A 33 -3.48 3.19 -20.98
C GLU A 33 -2.69 3.71 -22.20
N LEU A 34 -1.54 4.37 -21.99
CA LEU A 34 -0.72 4.88 -23.10
C LEU A 34 0.06 3.75 -23.78
N ASP A 35 -0.14 3.64 -25.09
CA ASP A 35 0.71 2.86 -25.97
C ASP A 35 2.10 3.51 -26.16
N GLU A 36 3.01 2.80 -26.83
CA GLU A 36 4.39 3.25 -27.01
C GLU A 36 4.49 4.55 -27.83
N ALA A 37 3.61 4.71 -28.84
CA ALA A 37 3.55 5.90 -29.66
C ALA A 37 3.09 7.13 -28.85
N ALA A 38 2.05 7.01 -28.04
CA ALA A 38 1.53 8.07 -27.19
C ALA A 38 2.50 8.41 -26.04
N GLN A 39 3.29 7.45 -25.57
CA GLN A 39 4.39 7.72 -24.64
C GLN A 39 5.52 8.55 -25.28
N ALA A 40 5.90 8.23 -26.52
CA ALA A 40 6.89 9.00 -27.27
C ALA A 40 6.38 10.43 -27.56
N GLU A 41 5.11 10.56 -27.93
CA GLU A 41 4.46 11.87 -28.12
C GLU A 41 4.48 12.71 -26.85
N LEU A 42 4.14 12.12 -25.70
CA LEU A 42 4.19 12.80 -24.41
C LEU A 42 5.63 13.22 -24.02
N ALA A 43 6.64 12.44 -24.41
CA ALA A 43 8.05 12.79 -24.20
C ALA A 43 8.46 14.04 -25.00
N LEU A 44 7.99 14.17 -26.24
CA LEU A 44 8.24 15.36 -27.07
C LEU A 44 7.66 16.63 -26.42
N TYR A 45 6.45 16.56 -25.85
CA TYR A 45 5.87 17.68 -25.11
C TYR A 45 6.69 18.06 -23.87
N ALA A 46 7.26 17.08 -23.17
CA ALA A 46 8.12 17.30 -22.00
C ALA A 46 9.52 17.83 -22.36
N GLU A 47 10.01 17.57 -23.58
CA GLU A 47 11.26 18.14 -24.09
C GLU A 47 11.07 19.60 -24.50
N ALA A 48 9.93 19.92 -25.11
CA ALA A 48 9.61 21.24 -25.65
C ALA A 48 9.42 22.32 -24.57
N ASP A 49 8.86 21.98 -23.41
CA ASP A 49 8.52 22.94 -22.35
C ASP A 49 8.82 22.39 -20.94
N PRO A 50 9.61 23.10 -20.11
CA PRO A 50 9.86 22.72 -18.73
C PRO A 50 8.60 22.63 -17.85
N GLU A 51 7.56 23.42 -18.10
CA GLU A 51 6.29 23.33 -17.35
C GLU A 51 5.56 22.01 -17.65
N ARG A 52 5.52 21.62 -18.93
CA ARG A 52 4.95 20.34 -19.36
C ARG A 52 5.76 19.16 -18.82
N ARG A 53 7.08 19.28 -18.73
CA ARG A 53 7.94 18.28 -18.05
C ARG A 53 7.53 18.03 -16.61
N ALA A 54 7.34 19.11 -15.84
CA ALA A 54 6.92 19.00 -14.44
C ALA A 54 5.53 18.36 -14.31
N ALA A 55 4.60 18.66 -15.21
CA ALA A 55 3.29 18.05 -15.24
C ALA A 55 3.35 16.53 -15.53
N VAL A 56 4.17 16.10 -16.48
CA VAL A 56 4.41 14.68 -16.79
C VAL A 56 5.02 13.95 -15.61
N GLU A 57 6.04 14.51 -14.96
CA GLU A 57 6.67 13.91 -13.78
C GLU A 57 5.71 13.79 -12.59
N ASN A 58 4.88 14.81 -12.35
CA ASN A 58 3.86 14.77 -11.32
C ASN A 58 2.81 13.68 -11.60
N ALA A 59 2.38 13.54 -12.86
CA ALA A 59 1.44 12.49 -13.26
C ALA A 59 2.03 11.08 -13.11
N ARG A 60 3.33 10.89 -13.43
CA ARG A 60 4.04 9.62 -13.18
C ARG A 60 4.09 9.30 -11.69
N ARG A 61 4.51 10.26 -10.85
CA ARG A 61 4.53 10.09 -9.39
C ARG A 61 3.14 9.78 -8.83
N ALA A 62 2.10 10.46 -9.29
CA ALA A 62 0.73 10.20 -8.86
C ALA A 62 0.26 8.78 -9.21
N ARG A 63 0.61 8.29 -10.42
CA ARG A 63 0.34 6.91 -10.83
C ARG A 63 1.07 5.89 -9.95
N ASP A 64 2.36 6.11 -9.70
CA ASP A 64 3.18 5.19 -8.89
C ASP A 64 2.68 5.15 -7.44
N LEU A 65 2.28 6.29 -6.89
CA LEU A 65 1.64 6.38 -5.58
C LEU A 65 0.28 5.67 -5.54
N GLY A 66 -0.54 5.81 -6.58
CA GLY A 66 -1.83 5.11 -6.70
C GLY A 66 -1.67 3.59 -6.75
N GLY A 67 -0.70 3.09 -7.51
CA GLY A 67 -0.36 1.67 -7.56
C GLY A 67 0.20 1.15 -6.23
N THR A 68 0.99 1.97 -5.54
CA THR A 68 1.54 1.64 -4.21
C THR A 68 0.43 1.56 -3.15
N TRP A 69 -0.56 2.45 -3.20
CA TRP A 69 -1.71 2.42 -2.28
C TRP A 69 -2.59 1.18 -2.52
N LEU A 70 -2.91 0.84 -3.77
CA LEU A 70 -3.65 -0.38 -4.11
C LEU A 70 -2.94 -1.64 -3.59
N ARG A 71 -1.61 -1.71 -3.78
CA ARG A 71 -0.82 -2.82 -3.27
C ARG A 71 -0.83 -2.91 -1.74
N ARG A 72 -0.77 -1.79 -1.03
CA ARG A 72 -0.90 -1.77 0.44
C ARG A 72 -2.27 -2.25 0.91
N VAL A 73 -3.35 -1.87 0.21
CA VAL A 73 -4.71 -2.33 0.53
C VAL A 73 -4.85 -3.84 0.31
N ASP A 74 -4.28 -4.38 -0.76
CA ASP A 74 -4.24 -5.83 -0.99
C ASP A 74 -3.38 -6.59 0.05
N ASP A 75 -2.27 -5.98 0.47
CA ASP A 75 -1.41 -6.53 1.53
C ASP A 75 -2.14 -6.52 2.89
N ASP A 76 -2.84 -5.43 3.24
CA ASP A 76 -3.65 -5.31 4.46
C ASP A 76 -4.84 -6.30 4.45
N ALA A 77 -5.50 -6.47 3.30
CA ALA A 77 -6.58 -7.44 3.13
C ALA A 77 -6.09 -8.90 3.31
N GLN A 78 -4.86 -9.21 2.88
CA GLN A 78 -4.24 -10.52 3.11
C GLN A 78 -3.91 -10.74 4.59
N VAL A 79 -3.43 -9.72 5.30
CA VAL A 79 -3.18 -9.77 6.75
C VAL A 79 -4.51 -9.98 7.51
N GLU A 80 -5.57 -9.27 7.13
CA GLU A 80 -6.89 -9.43 7.76
C GLU A 80 -7.46 -10.84 7.50
N ALA A 81 -7.29 -11.38 6.30
CA ALA A 81 -7.69 -12.75 5.96
C ALA A 81 -6.94 -13.81 6.80
N LEU A 82 -5.67 -13.57 7.14
CA LEU A 82 -4.88 -14.43 8.02
C LEU A 82 -5.37 -14.34 9.48
N GLN A 83 -5.72 -13.16 9.96
CA GLN A 83 -6.27 -12.95 11.31
C GLN A 83 -7.70 -13.49 11.49
N ARG A 84 -8.45 -13.66 10.38
CA ARG A 84 -9.77 -14.30 10.38
C ARG A 84 -9.73 -15.83 10.39
N ARG A 85 -8.55 -16.48 10.30
CA ARG A 85 -8.46 -17.94 10.37
C ARG A 85 -8.90 -18.44 11.77
N PRO A 86 -10.00 -19.21 11.86
CA PRO A 86 -10.59 -19.60 13.14
C PRO A 86 -9.63 -20.42 14.00
N LEU A 87 -8.75 -21.21 13.38
CA LEU A 87 -7.72 -22.00 14.05
C LEU A 87 -6.74 -21.15 14.89
N VAL A 88 -6.24 -20.03 14.36
CA VAL A 88 -5.27 -19.17 15.07
C VAL A 88 -5.93 -18.46 16.25
N ARG A 89 -7.21 -18.09 16.11
CA ARG A 89 -7.99 -17.46 17.17
C ARG A 89 -8.32 -18.44 18.31
N ILE A 90 -8.58 -19.71 17.98
CA ILE A 90 -8.83 -20.77 18.96
C ILE A 90 -7.54 -21.14 19.69
N GLU A 91 -6.42 -21.35 18.99
CA GLU A 91 -5.11 -21.66 19.59
C GLU A 91 -4.67 -20.56 20.58
N ARG A 92 -4.80 -19.28 20.20
CA ARG A 92 -4.42 -18.16 21.08
C ARG A 92 -5.33 -18.06 22.31
N ARG A 93 -6.63 -18.31 22.17
CA ARG A 93 -7.57 -18.34 23.30
C ARG A 93 -7.28 -19.49 24.27
N ILE A 94 -6.98 -20.68 23.74
CA ILE A 94 -6.59 -21.84 24.54
C ILE A 94 -5.27 -21.59 25.27
N GLY A 95 -4.26 -21.02 24.58
CA GLY A 95 -2.96 -20.69 25.17
C GLY A 95 -3.06 -19.65 26.30
N VAL A 96 -3.81 -18.57 26.10
CA VAL A 96 -4.05 -17.56 27.14
C VAL A 96 -4.84 -18.15 28.32
N GLY A 97 -5.87 -18.97 28.03
CA GLY A 97 -6.65 -19.65 29.07
C GLY A 97 -5.82 -20.61 29.92
N LEU A 98 -4.93 -21.40 29.30
CA LEU A 98 -4.00 -22.29 30.00
C LEU A 98 -2.99 -21.52 30.86
N PHE A 99 -2.47 -20.40 30.36
CA PHE A 99 -1.50 -19.59 31.09
C PHE A 99 -2.11 -18.89 32.31
N VAL A 100 -3.25 -18.21 32.14
CA VAL A 100 -3.96 -17.52 33.23
C VAL A 100 -4.55 -18.54 34.21
N GLY A 101 -5.12 -19.64 33.71
CA GLY A 101 -5.63 -20.74 34.53
C GLY A 101 -4.52 -21.42 35.33
N GLY A 102 -3.36 -21.68 34.71
CA GLY A 102 -2.18 -22.23 35.39
C GLY A 102 -1.63 -21.32 36.48
N LEU A 103 -1.65 -19.99 36.26
CA LEU A 103 -1.23 -18.99 37.24
C LEU A 103 -2.15 -18.94 38.48
N GLY A 104 -3.45 -19.16 38.30
CA GLY A 104 -4.38 -19.30 39.42
C GLY A 104 -4.23 -20.64 40.14
N MET A 105 -4.09 -21.73 39.36
CA MET A 105 -3.98 -23.08 39.91
C MET A 105 -2.66 -23.30 40.67
N SER A 106 -1.59 -22.56 40.36
CA SER A 106 -0.30 -22.67 41.07
C SER A 106 -0.36 -22.25 42.54
N PHE A 107 -1.38 -21.48 42.94
CA PHE A 107 -1.61 -21.16 44.36
C PHE A 107 -2.32 -22.27 45.13
N LEU A 108 -3.14 -23.09 44.45
CA LEU A 108 -3.93 -24.16 45.08
C LEU A 108 -3.25 -25.52 44.99
N LEU A 109 -2.63 -25.81 43.84
CA LEU A 109 -1.98 -27.08 43.50
C LEU A 109 -0.68 -26.77 42.72
N PRO A 110 0.44 -26.49 43.42
CA PRO A 110 1.66 -25.95 42.82
C PRO A 110 2.24 -26.81 41.69
N ALA A 111 2.24 -28.13 41.85
CA ALA A 111 2.76 -29.05 40.84
C ALA A 111 1.91 -29.04 39.54
N MET A 112 0.58 -28.95 39.67
CA MET A 112 -0.33 -28.92 38.52
C MET A 112 -0.32 -27.56 37.82
N GLY A 113 -0.27 -26.47 38.61
CA GLY A 113 -0.15 -25.10 38.09
C GLY A 113 1.16 -24.86 37.34
N ALA A 114 2.30 -25.36 37.85
CA ALA A 114 3.58 -25.30 37.16
C ALA A 114 3.55 -26.02 35.80
N GLY A 115 2.91 -27.19 35.73
CA GLY A 115 2.72 -27.94 34.48
C GLY A 115 1.88 -27.19 33.45
N MET A 116 0.76 -26.58 33.88
CA MET A 116 -0.10 -25.78 33.00
C MET A 116 0.58 -24.49 32.51
N LEU A 117 1.37 -23.83 33.36
CA LEU A 117 2.16 -22.66 32.99
C LEU A 117 3.22 -23.00 31.94
N ALA A 118 3.96 -24.09 32.14
CA ALA A 118 4.95 -24.56 31.17
C ALA A 118 4.29 -24.91 29.83
N ALA A 119 3.18 -25.64 29.85
CA ALA A 119 2.42 -25.97 28.64
C ALA A 119 1.89 -24.72 27.92
N GLY A 120 1.33 -23.75 28.65
CA GLY A 120 0.85 -22.49 28.10
C GLY A 120 1.97 -21.65 27.47
N ALA A 121 3.11 -21.54 28.17
CA ALA A 121 4.28 -20.83 27.68
C ALA A 121 4.85 -21.47 26.41
N VAL A 122 5.00 -22.80 26.37
CA VAL A 122 5.47 -23.53 25.18
C VAL A 122 4.52 -23.34 24.00
N THR A 123 3.20 -23.36 24.24
CA THR A 123 2.20 -23.20 23.18
C THR A 123 2.22 -21.78 22.60
N LEU A 124 2.37 -20.76 23.46
CA LEU A 124 2.51 -19.36 23.04
C LEU A 124 3.83 -19.13 22.29
N LEU A 125 4.93 -19.70 22.77
CA LEU A 125 6.24 -19.62 22.12
C LEU A 125 6.21 -20.31 20.76
N TRP A 126 5.58 -21.48 20.65
CA TRP A 126 5.40 -22.19 19.39
C TRP A 126 4.52 -21.42 18.40
N SER A 127 3.42 -20.82 18.89
CA SER A 127 2.58 -19.94 18.08
C SER A 127 3.36 -18.75 17.53
N TYR A 128 4.19 -18.12 18.36
CA TYR A 128 5.06 -17.02 17.96
C TYR A 128 6.12 -17.44 16.94
N VAL A 129 6.84 -18.54 17.20
CA VAL A 129 7.86 -19.08 16.29
C VAL A 129 7.24 -19.44 14.94
N ARG A 130 6.08 -20.08 14.94
CA ARG A 130 5.34 -20.43 13.71
C ARG A 130 4.95 -19.18 12.93
N LEU A 131 4.46 -18.13 13.61
CA LEU A 131 4.11 -16.87 12.98
C LEU A 131 5.35 -16.22 12.35
N ALA A 132 6.45 -16.12 13.11
CA ALA A 132 7.71 -15.57 12.64
C ALA A 132 8.32 -16.35 11.46
N TRP A 133 8.11 -17.68 11.42
CA TRP A 133 8.57 -18.53 10.32
C TRP A 133 7.74 -18.30 9.04
N VAL A 134 6.43 -18.16 9.19
CA VAL A 134 5.53 -17.84 8.06
C VAL A 134 5.79 -16.43 7.54
N GLU A 135 6.03 -15.47 8.44
CA GLU A 135 6.33 -14.07 8.11
C GLU A 135 7.68 -13.96 7.40
N ARG A 136 8.73 -14.66 7.87
CA ARG A 136 10.03 -14.72 7.19
C ARG A 136 9.97 -15.31 5.77
N ASN A 137 9.05 -16.25 5.51
CA ASN A 137 8.87 -16.86 4.19
C ASN A 137 7.91 -16.09 3.27
N ARG A 138 7.13 -15.14 3.80
CA ARG A 138 6.13 -14.38 3.02
C ARG A 138 6.30 -12.87 3.10
N ASP A 139 7.39 -12.37 3.67
CA ASP A 139 7.69 -10.95 3.78
C ASP A 139 7.59 -10.25 2.40
N PRO A 140 6.54 -9.45 2.17
CA PRO A 140 6.33 -8.72 0.92
C PRO A 140 7.32 -7.56 0.74
N TYR A 141 7.92 -7.09 1.85
CA TYR A 141 8.80 -5.92 1.88
C TYR A 141 10.23 -6.28 1.48
N ARG A 142 10.65 -7.53 1.64
CA ARG A 142 11.96 -8.01 1.18
C ARG A 142 12.13 -7.98 -0.35
N ARG A 143 11.04 -7.84 -1.13
CA ARG A 143 11.08 -7.73 -2.60
C ARG A 143 11.23 -6.29 -3.11
N ILE A 144 11.15 -5.28 -2.25
CA ILE A 144 11.18 -3.87 -2.67
C ILE A 144 12.63 -3.33 -2.70
N ASP A 145 13.58 -3.98 -2.02
CA ASP A 145 14.99 -3.59 -1.96
C ASP A 145 15.89 -4.24 -3.05
N ARG A 146 15.35 -4.59 -4.23
CA ARG A 146 16.14 -5.14 -5.33
C ARG A 146 15.80 -4.56 -6.70
#